data_AF-A0A2T4UP47-F1
#
_entry.id   AF-A0A2T4UP47-F1
#
_cell.length_a   1.000
_cell.length_b   1.000
_cell.length_c   1.000
_cell.angle_alpha   90.00
_cell.angle_beta   90.00
_cell.angle_gamma   90.00
#
_symmetry.space_group_name_H-M   'P 1'
#
loop_
_entity.id
_entity.type
_entity.pdbx_description
1 polymer ?
#
loop_
_entity_poly.entity_id
_entity_poly.type
_entity_poly.pdbx_seq_one_letter_code
_entity_poly.pdbx_strand_id
1 'polypeptide(L)'
;MSVLMDRGAAAELEPDSGADPTLSLVSVSVKGLNLLVGNSEILEPDEYAAWAQAVVGEQWAIRLYAAGALSGSNDKRLSTFYFYVFTDHDGHAVDKPAGWSLQLEPVTA
;
A
#
# COMPACT_ATOMS: atom_id res chain seq x y z
N MET A 1 -4.00 6.03 -23.97
CA MET A 1 -4.30 4.99 -22.95
C MET A 1 -4.33 5.71 -21.61
N SER A 2 -5.51 5.99 -21.07
CA SER A 2 -5.66 6.71 -19.80
C SER A 2 -5.73 5.67 -18.68
N VAL A 3 -4.72 5.63 -17.82
CA VAL A 3 -4.82 4.91 -16.54
C VAL A 3 -5.64 5.82 -15.65
N LEU A 4 -6.90 5.45 -15.38
CA LEU A 4 -7.69 6.15 -14.38
C LEU A 4 -7.13 5.78 -13.00
N MET A 5 -6.25 6.64 -12.49
CA MET A 5 -5.76 6.55 -11.12
C MET A 5 -6.88 7.00 -10.20
N ASP A 6 -7.75 6.09 -9.78
CA ASP A 6 -8.50 6.31 -8.55
C ASP A 6 -7.56 6.02 -7.39
N ARG A 7 -6.60 6.93 -7.15
CA ARG A 7 -5.96 6.99 -5.85
C ARG A 7 -7.15 7.18 -4.91
N GLY A 8 -7.50 6.14 -4.14
CA GLY A 8 -8.50 6.28 -3.08
C GLY A 8 -8.22 7.55 -2.28
N ALA A 9 -9.26 8.08 -1.61
CA ALA A 9 -9.24 9.40 -0.97
C ALA A 9 -7.86 9.76 -0.40
N ALA A 10 -7.36 10.96 -0.73
CA ALA A 10 -6.04 11.43 -0.33
C ALA A 10 -5.85 11.12 1.15
N ALA A 11 -4.90 10.24 1.44
CA ALA A 11 -4.65 9.79 2.77
C ALA A 11 -3.93 10.93 3.50
N GLU A 12 -4.66 11.62 4.36
CA GLU A 12 -4.20 12.81 5.06
C GLU A 12 -4.23 12.57 6.58
N LEU A 13 -3.23 13.11 7.27
CA LEU A 13 -3.28 13.25 8.72
C LEU A 13 -4.25 14.39 9.03
N GLU A 14 -5.23 14.13 9.89
CA GLU A 14 -6.08 15.21 10.41
C GLU A 14 -5.19 16.27 11.11
N PRO A 15 -5.40 17.58 10.86
CA PRO A 15 -4.51 18.64 11.35
C PRO A 15 -4.32 18.65 12.87
N ASP A 16 -5.34 18.22 13.62
CA ASP A 16 -5.37 18.18 15.08
C ASP A 16 -5.17 16.76 15.65
N SER A 17 -4.66 15.83 14.83
CA SER A 17 -4.44 14.43 15.23
C SER A 17 -3.42 14.26 16.35
N GLY A 18 -2.58 15.28 16.60
CA GLY A 18 -1.46 15.17 17.53
C GLY A 18 -0.39 14.16 17.08
N ALA A 19 -0.47 13.68 15.84
CA ALA A 19 0.54 12.81 15.26
C ALA A 19 1.88 13.53 15.19
N ASP A 20 2.95 12.77 15.42
CA ASP A 20 4.31 13.31 15.33
C ASP A 20 4.54 13.83 13.90
N PRO A 21 4.86 15.14 13.74
CA PRO A 21 5.02 15.75 12.42
C PRO A 21 6.27 15.25 11.68
N THR A 22 7.15 14.49 12.34
CA THR A 22 8.34 13.90 11.73
C THR A 22 8.08 12.53 11.09
N LEU A 23 6.88 11.98 11.27
CA LEU A 23 6.50 10.70 10.67
C LEU A 23 6.47 10.79 9.14
N SER A 24 7.00 9.74 8.52
CA SER A 24 6.97 9.56 7.07
C SER A 24 6.03 8.43 6.69
N LEU A 25 5.21 8.66 5.66
CA LEU A 25 4.41 7.62 5.03
C LEU A 25 5.15 7.07 3.81
N VAL A 26 5.41 5.76 3.81
CA VAL A 26 5.94 5.03 2.67
C VAL A 26 4.82 4.29 1.97
N SER A 27 4.67 4.50 0.66
CA SER A 27 3.75 3.74 -0.19
C SER A 27 4.50 2.67 -0.97
N VAL A 28 4.00 1.44 -0.90
CA VAL A 28 4.54 0.28 -1.60
C VAL A 28 3.47 -0.22 -2.55
N SER A 29 3.80 -0.36 -3.83
CA SER A 29 2.87 -0.86 -4.84
C SER A 29 3.39 -2.15 -5.45
N VAL A 30 2.57 -3.19 -5.47
CA VAL A 30 2.88 -4.47 -6.11
C VAL A 30 2.03 -4.61 -7.36
N LYS A 31 2.68 -4.89 -8.49
CA LYS A 31 2.03 -5.11 -9.79
C LYS A 31 2.48 -6.44 -10.36
N GLY A 32 1.51 -7.31 -10.67
CA GLY A 32 1.75 -8.52 -11.46
C GLY A 32 1.96 -8.16 -12.93
N LEU A 33 3.01 -8.69 -13.56
CA LEU A 33 3.28 -8.51 -14.98
C LEU A 33 3.69 -9.85 -15.59
N ASN A 34 2.94 -10.29 -16.60
CA ASN A 34 3.34 -11.43 -17.40
C ASN A 34 4.42 -11.01 -18.39
N LEU A 35 5.66 -11.48 -18.20
CA LEU A 35 6.80 -11.05 -19.01
C LEU A 35 6.77 -11.57 -20.45
N LEU A 36 6.04 -12.66 -20.72
CA LEU A 36 5.95 -13.24 -22.05
C LEU A 36 4.95 -12.49 -22.94
N VAL A 37 3.84 -12.03 -22.36
CA VAL A 37 2.76 -11.37 -23.09
C VAL A 37 2.78 -9.84 -22.91
N GLY A 38 3.53 -9.34 -21.92
CA GLY A 38 3.63 -7.90 -21.60
C GLY A 38 2.37 -7.31 -20.95
N ASN A 39 1.40 -8.16 -20.60
CA ASN A 39 0.15 -7.76 -19.98
C ASN A 39 0.23 -7.82 -18.46
N SER A 40 -0.55 -6.98 -17.78
CA SER A 40 -0.72 -7.10 -16.33
C SER A 40 -1.28 -8.48 -15.99
N GLU A 41 -0.69 -9.12 -15.00
CA GLU A 41 -1.14 -10.39 -14.45
C GLU A 41 -1.92 -10.13 -13.17
N ILE A 42 -3.02 -10.85 -12.99
CA ILE A 42 -3.83 -10.75 -11.80
C ILE A 42 -3.40 -11.89 -10.90
N LEU A 43 -2.79 -11.53 -9.78
CA LEU A 43 -2.46 -12.47 -8.72
C LEU A 43 -3.66 -12.63 -7.78
N GLU A 44 -3.65 -13.69 -6.98
CA GLU A 44 -4.59 -13.81 -5.87
C GLU A 44 -4.31 -12.72 -4.81
N PRO A 45 -5.32 -12.22 -4.08
CA PRO A 45 -5.13 -11.17 -3.07
C PRO A 45 -4.01 -11.46 -2.05
N ASP A 46 -3.90 -12.71 -1.61
CA ASP A 46 -2.90 -13.15 -0.63
C ASP A 46 -1.47 -13.12 -1.21
N GLU A 47 -1.32 -13.32 -2.51
CA GLU A 47 -0.01 -13.26 -3.17
C GLU A 47 0.55 -11.83 -3.18
N TYR A 48 -0.30 -10.83 -3.38
CA TYR A 48 0.13 -9.43 -3.32
C TYR A 48 0.63 -9.05 -1.92
N ALA A 49 -0.04 -9.52 -0.87
CA ALA A 49 0.37 -9.31 0.52
C ALA A 49 1.73 -9.97 0.80
N ALA A 50 1.89 -11.23 0.40
CA ALA A 50 3.15 -11.97 0.58
C ALA A 50 4.32 -11.30 -0.16
N TRP A 51 4.10 -10.83 -1.39
CA TRP A 51 5.13 -10.13 -2.16
C TRP A 51 5.47 -8.77 -1.54
N ALA A 52 4.47 -8.03 -1.07
CA ALA A 52 4.70 -6.76 -0.40
C ALA A 52 5.53 -6.96 0.87
N GLN A 53 5.18 -7.93 1.72
CA GLN A 53 5.92 -8.29 2.93
C GLN A 53 7.37 -8.71 2.60
N ALA A 54 7.57 -9.51 1.54
CA ALA A 54 8.90 -9.93 1.11
C ALA A 54 9.77 -8.75 0.63
N VAL A 55 9.20 -7.79 -0.10
CA VAL A 55 9.92 -6.63 -0.64
C VAL A 55 10.30 -5.63 0.45
N VAL A 56 9.40 -5.36 1.40
CA VAL A 56 9.68 -4.40 2.49
C VAL A 56 10.59 -4.99 3.57
N GLY A 57 10.71 -6.32 3.62
CA GLY A 57 11.51 -7.03 4.61
C GLY A 57 10.85 -7.11 5.99
N GLU A 58 11.39 -7.98 6.84
CA GLU A 58 10.81 -8.32 8.15
C GLU A 58 10.58 -7.11 9.05
N GLN A 59 11.48 -6.12 8.99
CA GLN A 59 11.42 -4.90 9.81
C GLN A 59 10.13 -4.10 9.56
N TRP A 60 9.63 -4.07 8.33
CA TRP A 60 8.45 -3.31 7.94
C TRP A 60 7.21 -4.19 7.78
N ALA A 61 7.38 -5.48 7.46
CA ALA A 61 6.29 -6.42 7.21
C ALA A 61 5.27 -6.49 8.36
N ILE A 62 5.73 -6.40 9.61
CA ILE A 62 4.87 -6.44 10.81
C ILE A 62 3.96 -5.21 10.99
N ARG A 63 4.23 -4.12 10.26
CA ARG A 63 3.51 -2.84 10.32
C ARG A 63 3.08 -2.38 8.93
N LEU A 64 2.89 -3.34 8.03
CA LEU A 64 2.36 -3.10 6.70
C LEU A 64 0.84 -3.06 6.76
N TYR A 65 0.24 -2.07 6.09
CA TYR A 65 -1.22 -1.92 6.03
C TYR A 65 -1.71 -1.95 4.59
N ALA A 66 -2.80 -2.66 4.33
CA ALA A 66 -3.47 -2.65 3.03
C ALA A 66 -4.13 -1.28 2.81
N ALA A 67 -3.83 -0.64 1.67
CA ALA A 67 -4.31 0.69 1.32
C ALA A 67 -5.35 0.70 0.21
N GLY A 68 -5.37 -0.34 -0.62
CA GLY A 68 -6.34 -0.49 -1.71
C GLY A 68 -5.74 -1.11 -2.95
N ALA A 69 -6.48 -1.06 -4.06
CA ALA A 69 -6.06 -1.65 -5.32
C ALA A 69 -6.51 -0.80 -6.52
N LEU A 70 -5.68 -0.76 -7.55
CA LEU A 70 -5.98 -0.14 -8.83
C LEU A 70 -6.26 -1.19 -9.90
N SER A 71 -7.29 -0.92 -10.70
CA SER A 71 -7.60 -1.73 -11.87
C SER A 71 -6.68 -1.40 -13.06
N GLY A 72 -6.29 -2.45 -13.78
CA GLY A 72 -5.70 -2.31 -15.12
C GLY A 72 -6.77 -2.01 -16.16
N SER A 73 -6.36 -1.58 -17.36
CA SER A 73 -7.27 -1.12 -18.42
C SER A 73 -8.35 -2.15 -18.83
N ASN A 74 -9.52 -1.62 -19.23
CA ASN A 74 -10.75 -2.23 -19.76
C ASN A 74 -11.52 -3.23 -18.89
N ASP A 75 -10.87 -4.07 -18.09
CA ASP A 75 -11.58 -5.21 -17.48
C ASP A 75 -11.97 -4.98 -16.02
N LYS A 76 -11.68 -3.81 -15.45
CA LYS A 76 -11.85 -3.47 -14.01
C LYS A 76 -11.15 -4.44 -13.04
N ARG A 77 -10.32 -5.35 -13.55
CA ARG A 77 -9.60 -6.32 -12.72
C ARG A 77 -8.41 -5.63 -12.05
N LEU A 78 -8.33 -5.80 -10.74
CA LEU A 78 -7.28 -5.22 -9.89
C LEU A 78 -5.94 -5.81 -10.31
N SER A 79 -5.02 -4.96 -10.75
CA SER A 79 -3.70 -5.39 -11.25
C SER A 79 -2.54 -4.76 -10.49
N THR A 80 -2.84 -3.86 -9.57
CA THR A 80 -1.84 -3.24 -8.70
C THR A 80 -2.44 -3.04 -7.32
N PHE A 81 -1.79 -3.53 -6.28
CA PHE A 81 -2.19 -3.36 -4.89
C PHE A 81 -1.24 -2.40 -4.19
N TYR A 82 -1.79 -1.58 -3.29
CA TYR A 82 -1.08 -0.56 -2.55
C TYR A 82 -1.07 -0.90 -1.08
N PHE A 83 0.08 -0.65 -0.47
CA PHE A 83 0.32 -0.84 0.93
C PHE A 83 0.99 0.40 1.50
N TYR A 84 0.80 0.62 2.79
CA TYR A 84 1.40 1.70 3.55
C TYR A 84 2.24 1.17 4.70
N VAL A 85 3.36 1.84 4.94
CA VAL A 85 4.16 1.71 6.16
C VAL A 85 4.37 3.12 6.71
N PHE A 86 4.14 3.30 8.01
CA PHE A 86 4.49 4.53 8.71
C PHE A 86 5.86 4.34 9.32
N THR A 87 6.72 5.34 9.19
CA THR A 87 8.10 5.28 9.66
C THR A 87 8.45 6.49 10.51
N ASP A 88 9.27 6.29 11.53
CA ASP A 88 9.92 7.37 12.26
C ASP A 88 11.06 8.00 11.46
N HIS A 89 11.72 9.00 12.03
CA HIS A 89 12.85 9.69 11.41
C HIS A 89 14.03 8.75 11.07
N ASP A 90 14.19 7.67 11.83
CA ASP A 90 15.27 6.69 11.66
C ASP A 90 14.90 5.58 10.66
N GLY A 91 13.68 5.59 10.12
CA GLY A 91 13.18 4.62 9.17
C GLY A 91 12.64 3.32 9.80
N HIS A 92 12.43 3.29 11.12
CA HIS A 92 11.77 2.16 11.76
C HIS A 92 10.27 2.22 11.54
N ALA A 93 9.67 1.06 11.29
CA ALA A 93 8.23 0.99 11.12
C ALA A 93 7.51 1.21 12.46
N VAL A 94 6.51 2.09 12.45
CA VAL A 94 5.70 2.44 13.61
C VAL A 94 4.22 2.16 13.35
N ASP A 95 3.42 2.23 14.41
CA ASP A 95 1.98 2.10 14.34
C ASP A 95 1.36 3.19 13.46
N LYS A 96 0.25 2.87 12.81
CA LYS A 96 -0.57 3.87 12.14
C LYS A 96 -0.95 4.96 13.14
N PRO A 97 -0.71 6.25 12.86
CA PRO A 97 -1.06 7.33 13.77
C PRO A 97 -2.55 7.34 14.15
N ALA A 98 -2.82 7.70 15.41
CA ALA A 98 -4.16 8.08 15.83
C ALA A 98 -4.57 9.34 15.03
N GLY A 99 -5.74 9.32 14.40
CA GLY A 99 -6.20 10.44 13.54
C GLY A 99 -5.80 10.35 12.07
N TRP A 100 -5.22 9.24 11.59
CA TRP A 100 -5.17 8.97 10.15
C TRP A 100 -6.58 8.77 9.59
N SER A 101 -6.94 9.53 8.54
CA SER A 101 -8.32 9.59 8.02
C SER A 101 -8.78 8.29 7.37
N LEU A 102 -7.87 7.49 6.82
CA LEU A 102 -8.18 6.18 6.26
C LEU A 102 -8.18 5.09 7.33
N GLN A 103 -9.22 4.27 7.33
CA GLN A 103 -9.17 2.98 8.00
C GLN A 103 -8.28 2.06 7.16
N LEU A 104 -7.19 1.58 7.77
CA LEU A 104 -6.25 0.68 7.13
C LEU A 104 -6.21 -0.62 7.92
N GLU A 105 -6.33 -1.73 7.21
CA GLU A 105 -6.25 -3.06 7.80
C GLU A 105 -4.78 -3.50 7.82
N PRO A 106 -4.27 -3.99 8.96
CA PRO A 106 -2.95 -4.61 9.01
C PRO A 106 -2.91 -5.82 8.08
N VAL A 107 -1.82 -5.98 7.34
CA VAL A 107 -1.58 -7.20 6.57
C VAL A 107 -1.22 -8.31 7.56
N THR A 108 -2.13 -9.25 7.78
CA THR A 108 -1.84 -10.45 8.58
C THR A 108 -1.15 -11.49 7.71
N ALA A 109 -0.09 -12.09 8.24
CA ALA A 109 0.54 -13.28 7.68
C ALA A 109 -0.30 -14.54 7.95
#